data_AF-A0A8B6G598-F1
#
_entry.id   AF-A0A8B6G598-F1
#
_cell.length_a   1.000
_cell.length_b   1.000
_cell.length_c   1.000
_cell.angle_alpha   90.00
_cell.angle_beta   90.00
_cell.angle_gamma   90.00
#
_symmetry.space_group_name_H-M   'P 1'
#
loop_
_entity.id
_entity.type
_entity.pdbx_description
1 polymer ?
#
loop_
_entity_poly.entity_id
_entity_poly.type
_entity_poly.pdbx_seq_one_letter_code
_entity_poly.pdbx_strand_id
1 'polypeptide(L)'
;METALIISVLILGYFTIEHECQTSMCNKTNSPRNGKVNCVEDGKGNLKCYATCYRGFTFQTTSVEFRTCNQIDGSWQTGNIFPDCIDALLLKNCKTTAAPAHGTVTCAYSATDLTCTATCNTGYSFLGLPANSQLSLKCTTTNTWSDGDRFQDCVAGDGQTGTETHVSPRPPIFTGKCIDQLSACPAEGDFTACTACNQFVTCAPDGIFLTTCPPPTVWDDNKKQCSMVSSTCS
;
A
#
# COMPACT_ATOMS: atom_id res chain seq x y z
N MET A 1 -26.62 -55.59 -18.24
CA MET A 1 -27.50 -54.72 -19.05
C MET A 1 -26.56 -53.73 -19.73
N GLU A 2 -26.05 -54.12 -20.90
CA GLU A 2 -26.59 -53.74 -22.22
C GLU A 2 -26.22 -52.27 -22.53
N THR A 3 -25.58 -51.88 -23.65
CA THR A 3 -25.53 -52.48 -25.00
C THR A 3 -24.44 -51.82 -25.86
N ALA A 4 -23.81 -52.62 -26.74
CA ALA A 4 -23.20 -52.31 -28.05
C ALA A 4 -21.90 -51.47 -28.11
N LEU A 5 -20.93 -51.71 -29.01
CA LEU A 5 -21.01 -52.26 -30.36
C LEU A 5 -19.75 -53.07 -30.73
N ILE A 6 -19.95 -54.23 -31.36
CA ILE A 6 -18.90 -55.06 -31.96
C ILE A 6 -18.53 -54.46 -33.32
N ILE A 7 -17.24 -54.24 -33.59
CA ILE A 7 -16.72 -54.24 -34.96
C ILE A 7 -15.54 -55.22 -35.02
N SER A 8 -15.82 -56.39 -35.58
CA SER A 8 -14.85 -57.42 -35.91
C SER A 8 -14.14 -57.04 -37.21
N VAL A 9 -12.84 -56.75 -37.16
CA VAL A 9 -11.96 -56.73 -38.33
C VAL A 9 -10.62 -57.39 -37.95
N LEU A 10 -10.46 -58.64 -38.36
CA LEU A 10 -9.17 -59.33 -38.43
C LEU A 10 -8.48 -58.91 -39.73
N ILE A 11 -7.64 -57.88 -39.69
CA ILE A 11 -6.67 -57.59 -40.76
C ILE A 11 -5.30 -57.40 -40.12
N LEU A 12 -4.34 -58.09 -40.73
CA LEU A 12 -2.93 -58.20 -40.39
C LEU A 12 -2.23 -56.83 -40.29
N GLY A 13 -1.38 -56.68 -39.27
CA GLY A 13 -0.21 -55.79 -39.33
C GLY A 13 -0.47 -54.33 -38.98
N TYR A 14 0.13 -53.92 -37.86
CA TYR A 14 0.38 -52.53 -37.42
C TYR A 14 -0.85 -51.74 -37.00
N PHE A 15 -1.26 -51.93 -35.74
CA PHE A 15 -1.93 -50.87 -34.99
C PHE A 15 -0.93 -49.72 -34.79
N THR A 16 -0.96 -48.71 -35.66
CA THR A 16 -0.49 -47.38 -35.28
C THR A 16 -1.57 -46.80 -34.39
N ILE A 17 -1.35 -46.88 -33.07
CA ILE A 17 -2.12 -46.09 -32.12
C ILE A 17 -1.72 -44.65 -32.41
N GLU A 18 -2.54 -43.91 -33.16
CA GLU A 18 -2.44 -42.46 -33.19
C GLU A 18 -2.77 -42.00 -31.78
N HIS A 19 -1.72 -41.79 -30.98
CA HIS A 19 -1.83 -41.02 -29.76
C HIS A 19 -2.10 -39.59 -30.23
N GLU A 20 -3.37 -39.23 -30.36
CA GLU A 20 -3.76 -37.82 -30.39
C GLU A 20 -3.05 -37.17 -29.21
N CYS A 21 -2.06 -36.33 -29.50
CA CYS A 21 -1.35 -35.57 -28.49
C CYS A 21 -2.37 -34.60 -27.90
N GLN A 22 -3.11 -35.07 -26.88
CA GLN A 22 -4.10 -34.30 -26.15
C GLN A 22 -3.40 -33.04 -25.65
N THR A 23 -3.69 -31.93 -26.33
CA THR A 23 -3.27 -30.59 -25.95
C THR A 23 -3.64 -30.38 -24.49
N SER A 24 -2.66 -30.02 -23.66
CA SER A 24 -2.85 -29.80 -22.23
C SER A 24 -4.15 -29.04 -21.96
N MET A 25 -5.04 -29.60 -21.12
CA MET A 25 -6.32 -28.96 -20.75
C MET A 25 -6.11 -27.70 -19.89
N CYS A 26 -4.86 -27.46 -19.46
CA CYS A 26 -4.47 -26.27 -18.74
C CYS A 26 -4.40 -25.07 -19.67
N ASN A 27 -5.28 -24.10 -19.47
CA ASN A 27 -5.18 -22.81 -20.16
C ASN A 27 -3.82 -22.16 -19.91
N LYS A 28 -3.20 -21.65 -20.98
CA LYS A 28 -1.90 -20.96 -20.93
C LYS A 28 -1.96 -19.79 -19.94
N THR A 29 -1.02 -19.75 -18.99
CA THR A 29 -0.87 -18.63 -18.05
C THR A 29 -0.19 -17.45 -18.73
N ASN A 30 -0.61 -16.23 -18.39
CA ASN A 30 0.10 -15.02 -18.83
C ASN A 30 1.38 -14.82 -18.02
N SER A 31 2.41 -14.30 -18.67
CA SER A 31 3.62 -13.86 -17.96
C SER A 31 3.29 -12.61 -17.14
N PRO A 32 3.80 -12.52 -15.90
CA PRO A 32 3.65 -11.29 -15.12
C PRO A 32 4.37 -10.14 -15.83
N ARG A 33 3.93 -8.90 -15.61
CA ARG A 33 4.67 -7.74 -16.10
C ARG A 33 6.07 -7.77 -15.49
N ASN A 34 7.09 -7.47 -16.30
CA ASN A 34 8.50 -7.54 -15.92
C ASN A 34 8.98 -8.91 -15.44
N GLY A 35 8.37 -9.99 -15.93
CA GLY A 35 8.83 -11.34 -15.69
C GLY A 35 8.49 -12.30 -16.82
N LYS A 36 8.77 -13.57 -16.57
CA LYS A 36 8.52 -14.68 -17.48
C LYS A 36 8.01 -15.90 -16.73
N VAL A 37 7.22 -16.71 -17.41
CA VAL A 37 6.74 -18.00 -16.89
C VAL A 37 7.38 -19.14 -17.66
N ASN A 38 7.83 -20.17 -16.93
CA ASN A 38 8.28 -21.44 -17.48
C ASN A 38 7.46 -22.58 -16.88
N CYS A 39 6.83 -23.41 -17.71
CA CYS A 39 6.01 -24.53 -17.27
C CYS A 39 6.69 -25.85 -17.59
N VAL A 40 6.70 -26.75 -16.61
CA VAL A 40 7.27 -28.10 -16.72
C VAL A 40 6.32 -29.11 -16.09
N GLU A 41 6.30 -30.32 -16.61
CA GLU A 41 5.50 -31.40 -16.03
C GLU A 41 6.23 -31.99 -14.82
N ASP A 42 5.50 -32.25 -13.73
CA ASP A 42 6.06 -32.69 -12.45
C ASP A 42 6.30 -34.21 -12.35
N GLY A 43 6.23 -34.93 -13.47
CA GLY A 43 6.36 -36.39 -13.55
C GLY A 43 5.18 -37.17 -12.98
N LYS A 44 4.17 -36.49 -12.41
CA LYS A 44 2.91 -37.08 -11.91
C LYS A 44 1.71 -36.71 -12.78
N GLY A 45 1.95 -36.11 -13.95
CA GLY A 45 0.91 -35.63 -14.86
C GLY A 45 0.31 -34.28 -14.48
N ASN A 46 0.96 -33.49 -13.60
CA ASN A 46 0.57 -32.11 -13.37
C ASN A 46 1.52 -31.15 -14.11
N LEU A 47 0.95 -30.06 -14.62
CA LEU A 47 1.72 -28.97 -15.20
C LEU A 47 2.07 -27.97 -14.09
N LYS A 48 3.35 -27.81 -13.81
CA LYS A 48 3.84 -26.85 -12.82
C LYS A 48 4.51 -25.66 -13.51
N CYS A 49 3.92 -24.49 -13.34
CA CYS A 49 4.40 -23.24 -13.92
C CYS A 49 5.14 -22.42 -12.88
N TYR A 50 6.32 -21.94 -13.23
CA TYR A 50 7.20 -21.11 -12.40
C TYR A 50 7.32 -19.73 -13.01
N ALA A 51 6.96 -18.71 -12.25
CA ALA A 51 7.16 -17.32 -12.63
C ALA A 51 8.44 -16.77 -11.99
N THR A 52 9.22 -16.06 -12.80
CA THR A 52 10.47 -15.40 -12.38
C THR A 52 10.48 -13.97 -12.90
N CYS A 53 11.02 -13.06 -12.09
CA CYS A 53 11.12 -11.65 -12.45
C CYS A 53 12.42 -11.37 -13.22
N TYR A 54 12.39 -10.36 -14.09
CA TYR A 54 13.58 -9.83 -14.74
C TYR A 54 14.47 -9.10 -13.73
N ARG A 55 15.74 -8.90 -14.10
CA ARG A 55 16.72 -8.21 -13.24
C ARG A 55 16.19 -6.82 -12.84
N GLY A 56 16.26 -6.51 -11.55
CA GLY A 56 15.77 -5.25 -10.98
C GLY A 56 14.32 -5.31 -10.47
N PHE A 57 13.62 -6.42 -10.70
CA PHE A 57 12.26 -6.64 -10.22
C PHE A 57 12.19 -7.88 -9.33
N THR A 58 11.19 -7.93 -8.45
CA THR A 58 10.96 -9.04 -7.52
C THR A 58 9.46 -9.20 -7.21
N PHE A 59 9.03 -10.37 -6.75
CA PHE A 59 7.74 -10.47 -6.06
C PHE A 59 7.89 -9.90 -4.65
N GLN A 60 6.76 -9.54 -4.03
CA GLN A 60 6.74 -8.86 -2.72
C GLN A 60 7.44 -9.67 -1.61
N THR A 61 7.33 -11.00 -1.64
CA THR A 61 7.82 -11.88 -0.56
C THR A 61 8.83 -12.93 -1.02
N THR A 62 9.00 -13.14 -2.34
CA THR A 62 9.80 -14.23 -2.90
C THR A 62 10.44 -13.82 -4.23
N SER A 63 11.48 -14.54 -4.65
CA SER A 63 12.07 -14.39 -5.98
C SER A 63 11.42 -15.27 -7.05
N VAL A 64 10.63 -16.27 -6.64
CA VAL A 64 9.95 -17.22 -7.53
C VAL A 64 8.56 -17.54 -6.98
N GLU A 65 7.56 -17.50 -7.86
CA GLU A 65 6.19 -17.94 -7.61
C GLU A 65 5.88 -19.16 -8.47
N PHE A 66 4.99 -20.05 -8.01
CA PHE A 66 4.57 -21.20 -8.83
C PHE A 66 3.07 -21.47 -8.74
N ARG A 67 2.54 -22.07 -9.80
CA ARG A 67 1.15 -22.55 -9.90
C ARG A 67 1.15 -23.97 -10.43
N THR A 68 0.19 -24.76 -9.99
CA THR A 68 0.06 -26.17 -10.38
C THR A 68 -1.30 -26.37 -11.02
N CYS A 69 -1.31 -26.94 -12.22
CA CYS A 69 -2.51 -27.32 -12.94
C CYS A 69 -2.57 -28.84 -13.07
N ASN A 70 -3.74 -29.40 -12.78
CA ASN A 70 -4.05 -30.79 -13.08
C ASN A 70 -4.34 -30.92 -14.57
N GLN A 71 -3.52 -31.66 -15.32
CA GLN A 71 -3.69 -31.78 -16.77
C GLN A 71 -4.88 -32.69 -17.16
N ILE A 72 -5.46 -33.42 -16.21
CA ILE A 72 -6.61 -34.32 -16.45
C ILE A 72 -7.92 -33.53 -16.54
N ASP A 73 -8.12 -32.55 -15.66
CA ASP A 73 -9.36 -31.75 -15.57
C ASP A 73 -9.16 -30.26 -15.93
N GLY A 74 -7.91 -29.84 -16.18
CA GLY A 74 -7.56 -28.45 -16.49
C GLY A 74 -7.66 -27.49 -15.30
N SER A 75 -7.83 -28.01 -14.07
CA SER A 75 -8.03 -27.19 -12.87
C SER A 75 -6.71 -26.69 -12.28
N TRP A 76 -6.69 -25.40 -11.91
CA TRP A 76 -5.56 -24.74 -11.26
C TRP A 76 -5.74 -24.71 -9.74
N GLN A 77 -4.79 -25.25 -8.97
CA GLN A 77 -4.88 -25.35 -7.51
C GLN A 77 -5.00 -23.99 -6.81
N THR A 78 -4.28 -22.99 -7.30
CA THR A 78 -4.21 -21.63 -6.72
C THR A 78 -4.49 -20.55 -7.76
N GLY A 79 -5.25 -20.90 -8.80
CA GLY A 79 -5.53 -20.05 -9.97
C GLY A 79 -4.39 -20.03 -11.00
N ASN A 80 -4.65 -19.40 -12.14
CA ASN A 80 -3.75 -19.37 -13.30
C ASN A 80 -3.07 -18.00 -13.53
N ILE A 81 -3.17 -17.08 -12.57
CA ILE A 81 -2.64 -15.72 -12.65
C ILE A 81 -1.47 -15.57 -11.67
N PHE A 82 -0.37 -15.00 -12.17
CA PHE A 82 0.77 -14.60 -11.36
C PHE A 82 0.68 -13.10 -11.03
N PRO A 83 1.09 -12.68 -9.82
CA PRO A 83 1.23 -11.27 -9.50
C PRO A 83 2.31 -10.63 -10.37
N ASP A 84 2.20 -9.32 -10.63
CA ASP A 84 3.22 -8.59 -11.37
C ASP A 84 4.55 -8.53 -10.61
N CYS A 85 5.65 -8.48 -11.36
CA CYS A 85 6.97 -8.24 -10.78
C CYS A 85 7.13 -6.75 -10.48
N ILE A 86 7.44 -6.46 -9.23
CA ILE A 86 7.51 -5.12 -8.65
C ILE A 86 8.95 -4.62 -8.74
N ASP A 87 9.15 -3.35 -9.07
CA ASP A 87 10.48 -2.74 -9.07
C ASP A 87 11.10 -2.83 -7.65
N ALA A 88 12.32 -3.35 -7.55
CA ALA A 88 12.98 -3.55 -6.26
C ALA A 88 13.27 -2.22 -5.53
N LEU A 89 13.48 -1.13 -6.26
CA LEU A 89 13.64 0.21 -5.69
C LEU A 89 12.31 0.74 -5.15
N LEU A 90 11.19 0.39 -5.80
CA LEU A 90 9.87 0.74 -5.30
C LEU A 90 9.57 0.06 -3.95
N LEU A 91 9.87 -1.23 -3.79
CA LEU A 91 9.73 -1.93 -2.51
C LEU A 91 10.61 -1.32 -1.41
N LYS A 92 11.79 -0.82 -1.77
CA LYS A 92 12.71 -0.17 -0.84
C LYS A 92 12.23 1.21 -0.42
N ASN A 93 11.76 2.02 -1.37
CA ASN A 93 11.47 3.43 -1.16
C ASN A 93 10.01 3.68 -0.73
N CYS A 94 9.08 2.82 -1.14
CA CYS A 94 7.66 2.93 -0.81
C CYS A 94 7.31 1.90 0.26
N LYS A 95 7.10 2.37 1.48
CA LYS A 95 6.57 1.56 2.58
C LYS A 95 5.07 1.75 2.71
N THR A 96 4.41 0.71 3.22
CA THR A 96 3.00 0.78 3.61
C THR A 96 2.82 1.81 4.72
N THR A 97 1.85 2.70 4.57
CA THR A 97 1.55 3.74 5.56
C THR A 97 0.74 3.18 6.73
N ALA A 98 0.76 3.85 7.88
CA ALA A 98 -0.11 3.49 9.01
C ALA A 98 -1.58 3.79 8.68
N ALA A 99 -2.50 3.03 9.30
CA ALA A 99 -3.92 3.33 9.22
C ALA A 99 -4.22 4.66 9.94
N PRO A 100 -5.16 5.48 9.43
CA PRO A 100 -5.68 6.63 10.16
C PRO A 100 -6.44 6.20 11.42
N ALA A 101 -6.54 7.07 12.41
CA ALA A 101 -7.39 6.82 13.58
C ALA A 101 -8.83 6.58 13.13
N HIS A 102 -9.46 5.54 13.70
CA HIS A 102 -10.82 5.10 13.34
C HIS A 102 -11.02 4.77 11.85
N GLY A 103 -9.96 4.34 11.17
CA GLY A 103 -10.03 3.84 9.81
C GLY A 103 -9.12 2.64 9.58
N THR A 104 -9.11 2.20 8.32
CA THR A 104 -8.25 1.12 7.84
C THR A 104 -7.51 1.60 6.60
N VAL A 105 -6.36 0.97 6.32
CA VAL A 105 -5.60 1.20 5.09
C VAL A 105 -5.32 -0.13 4.42
N THR A 106 -5.56 -0.20 3.12
CA THR A 106 -5.16 -1.33 2.28
C THR A 106 -4.16 -0.85 1.25
N CYS A 107 -2.99 -1.47 1.18
CA CYS A 107 -1.96 -1.13 0.21
C CYS A 107 -1.72 -2.29 -0.77
N ALA A 108 -1.61 -1.96 -2.05
CA ALA A 108 -1.34 -2.91 -3.12
C ALA A 108 -0.19 -2.40 -4.00
N TYR A 109 0.83 -3.25 -4.18
CA TYR A 109 1.89 -3.00 -5.15
C TYR A 109 1.41 -3.38 -6.55
N SER A 110 1.76 -2.54 -7.52
CA SER A 110 1.76 -2.87 -8.95
C SER A 110 3.21 -2.94 -9.45
N ALA A 111 3.41 -3.20 -10.73
CA ALA A 111 4.74 -3.20 -11.34
C ALA A 111 5.49 -1.86 -11.22
N THR A 112 4.78 -0.74 -11.05
CA THR A 112 5.36 0.62 -11.12
C THR A 112 5.06 1.50 -9.90
N ASP A 113 4.10 1.12 -9.07
CA ASP A 113 3.65 1.95 -7.95
C ASP A 113 3.12 1.13 -6.77
N LEU A 114 3.11 1.77 -5.60
CA LEU A 114 2.38 1.31 -4.42
C LEU A 114 1.18 2.23 -4.25
N THR A 115 -0.03 1.68 -4.33
CA THR A 115 -1.26 2.41 -4.05
C THR A 115 -1.82 1.97 -2.71
N CYS A 116 -1.92 2.91 -1.78
CA CYS A 116 -2.59 2.73 -0.50
C CYS A 116 -3.94 3.44 -0.53
N THR A 117 -4.99 2.78 -0.07
CA THR A 117 -6.33 3.33 0.02
C THR A 117 -6.80 3.24 1.46
N ALA A 118 -7.17 4.37 2.03
CA ALA A 118 -7.74 4.45 3.36
C ALA A 118 -9.25 4.63 3.33
N THR A 119 -9.90 3.99 4.29
CA THR A 119 -11.35 4.03 4.50
C THR A 119 -11.64 4.22 5.98
N CYS A 120 -12.66 5.01 6.30
CA CYS A 120 -13.11 5.17 7.68
C CYS A 120 -13.99 4.01 8.12
N ASN A 121 -13.91 3.69 9.41
CA ASN A 121 -14.78 2.70 10.03
C ASN A 121 -16.23 3.22 10.07
N THR A 122 -17.18 2.31 10.21
CA THR A 122 -18.61 2.66 10.33
C THR A 122 -18.83 3.70 11.44
N GLY A 123 -19.60 4.75 11.11
CA GLY A 123 -19.84 5.87 12.03
C GLY A 123 -18.76 6.95 11.99
N TYR A 124 -17.74 6.82 11.13
CA TYR A 124 -16.70 7.84 10.94
C TYR A 124 -16.56 8.23 9.46
N SER A 125 -16.05 9.42 9.20
CA SER A 125 -15.80 9.98 7.87
C SER A 125 -14.55 10.86 7.86
N PHE A 126 -13.92 11.01 6.69
CA PHE A 126 -12.88 12.01 6.50
C PHE A 126 -13.49 13.41 6.56
N LEU A 127 -12.80 14.36 7.18
CA LEU A 127 -13.34 15.70 7.38
C LEU A 127 -13.54 16.41 6.03
N GLY A 128 -14.74 16.95 5.79
CA GLY A 128 -15.06 17.64 4.56
C GLY A 128 -15.33 16.72 3.36
N LEU A 129 -15.34 15.40 3.57
CA LEU A 129 -15.72 14.42 2.56
C LEU A 129 -17.03 13.70 2.95
N PRO A 130 -17.81 13.24 1.97
CA PRO A 130 -19.00 12.43 2.23
C PRO A 130 -18.70 11.19 3.08
N ALA A 131 -19.70 10.71 3.81
CA ALA A 131 -19.63 9.39 4.46
C ALA A 131 -19.25 8.31 3.42
N ASN A 132 -18.42 7.35 3.83
CA ASN A 132 -17.86 6.28 2.98
C ASN A 132 -16.87 6.76 1.89
N SER A 133 -16.38 8.00 1.96
CA SER A 133 -15.30 8.44 1.07
C SER A 133 -14.02 7.62 1.31
N GLN A 134 -13.21 7.50 0.27
CA GLN A 134 -11.92 6.83 0.31
C GLN A 134 -10.84 7.83 -0.07
N LEU A 135 -9.73 7.82 0.65
CA LEU A 135 -8.53 8.56 0.28
C LEU A 135 -7.53 7.58 -0.33
N SER A 136 -6.89 7.98 -1.42
CA SER A 136 -5.87 7.16 -2.06
C SER A 136 -4.57 7.93 -2.21
N LEU A 137 -3.50 7.21 -1.93
CA LEU A 137 -2.15 7.68 -1.82
C LEU A 137 -1.29 6.78 -2.71
N LYS A 138 -0.55 7.38 -3.64
CA LYS A 138 0.25 6.67 -4.65
C LYS A 138 1.73 7.02 -4.54
N CYS A 139 2.57 6.00 -4.32
CA CYS A 139 4.02 6.13 -4.30
C CYS A 139 4.64 5.47 -5.53
N THR A 140 5.58 6.17 -6.16
CA THR A 140 6.35 5.68 -7.31
C THR A 140 7.84 5.80 -7.02
N THR A 141 8.69 5.25 -7.88
CA THR A 141 10.16 5.44 -7.76
C THR A 141 10.60 6.90 -7.91
N THR A 142 9.77 7.75 -8.52
CA THR A 142 10.02 9.19 -8.75
C THR A 142 9.31 10.10 -7.75
N ASN A 143 8.26 9.60 -7.09
CA ASN A 143 7.46 10.33 -6.13
C ASN A 143 7.33 9.47 -4.87
N THR A 144 8.40 9.51 -4.07
CA THR A 144 8.50 8.77 -2.82
C THR A 144 7.77 9.50 -1.71
N TRP A 145 7.12 8.77 -0.83
CA TRP A 145 6.59 9.31 0.42
C TRP A 145 7.66 10.16 1.11
N SER A 146 7.31 11.39 1.45
CA SER A 146 8.04 12.18 2.45
C SER A 146 7.73 11.62 3.84
N ASP A 147 8.65 11.77 4.80
CA ASP A 147 8.40 11.44 6.21
C ASP A 147 7.28 12.36 6.75
N GLY A 148 6.03 11.98 6.50
CA GLY A 148 4.88 12.85 6.74
C GLY A 148 3.62 12.50 5.93
N ASP A 149 3.75 11.76 4.82
CA ASP A 149 2.59 11.38 4.03
C ASP A 149 1.75 10.31 4.75
N ARG A 150 0.73 10.79 5.46
CA ARG A 150 -0.23 9.98 6.22
C ARG A 150 -1.64 10.37 5.81
N PHE A 151 -2.55 9.41 5.92
CA PHE A 151 -3.96 9.70 5.75
C PHE A 151 -4.47 10.58 6.89
N GLN A 152 -5.40 11.48 6.57
CA GLN A 152 -6.16 12.20 7.57
C GLN A 152 -6.92 11.22 8.48
N ASP A 153 -7.01 11.54 9.76
CA ASP A 153 -7.80 10.76 10.71
C ASP A 153 -9.30 10.86 10.44
N CYS A 154 -10.02 9.80 10.76
CA CYS A 154 -11.46 9.73 10.61
C CYS A 154 -12.16 10.33 11.82
N VAL A 155 -13.21 11.12 11.59
CA VAL A 155 -14.01 11.78 12.63
C VAL A 155 -15.44 11.23 12.66
N ALA A 156 -16.05 11.17 13.84
CA ALA A 156 -17.40 10.60 13.99
C ALA A 156 -18.44 11.39 13.18
N GLY A 157 -19.29 10.67 12.45
CA GLY A 157 -20.33 11.22 11.58
C GLY A 157 -21.68 11.26 12.28
N ASP A 158 -21.99 12.36 12.97
CA ASP A 158 -23.36 12.75 13.31
C ASP A 158 -23.57 14.21 12.90
N GLY A 159 -24.68 14.48 12.21
CA GLY A 159 -25.02 15.79 11.70
C GLY A 159 -25.47 16.77 12.80
N GLN A 160 -24.86 17.95 12.78
CA GLN A 160 -25.26 19.24 13.37
C GLN A 160 -24.79 19.60 14.79
N THR A 161 -24.01 20.69 14.83
CA THR A 161 -24.00 21.79 15.81
C THR A 161 -24.72 21.53 17.14
N GLY A 162 -23.93 21.21 18.16
CA GLY A 162 -24.36 21.16 19.55
C GLY A 162 -23.19 20.88 20.47
N THR A 163 -22.30 21.86 20.62
CA THR A 163 -21.48 22.11 21.82
C THR A 163 -21.20 20.92 22.74
N GLU A 164 -20.31 20.03 22.32
CA GLU A 164 -19.19 19.68 23.17
C GLU A 164 -17.95 20.22 22.46
N THR A 165 -17.33 21.20 23.11
CA THR A 165 -16.18 21.94 22.63
C THR A 165 -14.96 21.02 22.56
N HIS A 166 -14.87 20.19 21.52
CA HIS A 166 -13.64 20.21 20.74
C HIS A 166 -13.62 21.54 19.99
N VAL A 167 -13.24 22.59 20.71
CA VAL A 167 -12.45 23.64 20.08
C VAL A 167 -11.25 22.87 19.51
N SER A 168 -11.32 22.48 18.23
CA SER A 168 -10.16 22.71 17.39
C SER A 168 -9.80 24.15 17.73
N PRO A 169 -8.64 24.43 18.33
CA PRO A 169 -8.21 25.81 18.38
C PRO A 169 -8.39 26.27 16.94
N ARG A 170 -9.01 27.44 16.78
CA ARG A 170 -8.72 28.30 15.65
C ARG A 170 -7.30 27.95 15.19
N PRO A 171 -7.05 27.56 13.92
CA PRO A 171 -5.70 27.20 13.49
C PRO A 171 -4.77 28.25 14.10
N PRO A 172 -3.85 27.82 14.98
CA PRO A 172 -3.20 28.72 15.91
C PRO A 172 -2.67 29.90 15.12
N ILE A 173 -3.16 31.11 15.43
CA ILE A 173 -2.76 32.26 14.66
C ILE A 173 -1.38 32.63 15.13
N PHE A 174 -0.42 32.26 14.28
CA PHE A 174 0.97 32.60 14.50
C PHE A 174 1.18 34.04 14.07
N THR A 175 1.66 34.87 15.00
CA THR A 175 2.21 36.18 14.65
C THR A 175 3.63 35.96 14.15
N GLY A 176 3.78 35.46 12.92
CA GLY A 176 5.07 35.14 12.32
C GLY A 176 5.08 33.87 11.47
N LYS A 177 6.28 33.41 11.10
CA LYS A 177 6.50 32.16 10.36
C LYS A 177 6.68 31.01 11.36
N CYS A 178 5.93 29.93 11.18
CA CYS A 178 6.12 28.69 11.92
C CYS A 178 7.07 27.74 11.16
N ILE A 179 7.65 26.77 11.86
CA ILE A 179 8.56 25.76 11.30
C ILE A 179 7.87 24.40 11.28
N ASP A 180 7.85 23.77 10.11
CA ASP A 180 7.36 22.41 9.89
C ASP A 180 8.40 21.49 9.22
N GLN A 181 9.51 22.06 8.73
CA GLN A 181 10.55 21.35 7.99
C GLN A 181 11.91 22.05 8.13
N LEU A 182 13.01 21.31 7.94
CA LEU A 182 14.37 21.82 8.13
C LEU A 182 14.72 23.00 7.20
N SER A 183 14.22 23.02 5.96
CA SER A 183 14.44 24.13 5.03
C SER A 183 13.76 25.44 5.46
N ALA A 184 12.81 25.37 6.39
CA ALA A 184 12.14 26.55 6.92
C ALA A 184 12.92 27.22 8.07
N CYS A 185 13.91 26.54 8.66
CA CYS A 185 14.71 27.04 9.78
C CYS A 185 15.53 28.28 9.37
N PRO A 186 15.33 29.43 10.03
CA PRO A 186 16.08 30.64 9.71
C PRO A 186 17.51 30.63 10.30
N ALA A 187 17.71 29.95 11.43
CA ALA A 187 18.98 29.75 12.13
C ALA A 187 18.83 28.56 13.09
N GLU A 188 19.91 28.20 13.78
CA GLU A 188 19.84 27.28 14.93
C GLU A 188 19.11 27.94 16.10
N GLY A 189 18.31 27.16 16.82
CA GLY A 189 17.54 27.62 17.98
C GLY A 189 16.08 27.17 17.98
N ASP A 190 15.31 27.69 18.93
CA ASP A 190 13.91 27.30 19.12
C ASP A 190 12.94 28.26 18.42
N PHE A 191 11.95 27.68 17.75
CA PHE A 191 10.98 28.40 16.92
C PHE A 191 9.57 27.84 17.08
N THR A 192 8.58 28.65 16.73
CA THR A 192 7.17 28.23 16.70
C THR A 192 6.93 27.01 15.80
N ALA A 193 6.30 25.96 16.32
CA ALA A 193 5.86 24.81 15.52
C ALA A 193 4.57 25.13 14.74
N CYS A 194 4.45 24.68 13.49
CA CYS A 194 3.20 24.87 12.73
C CYS A 194 2.02 24.00 13.21
N THR A 195 2.29 23.02 14.07
CA THR A 195 1.34 21.99 14.49
C THR A 195 0.43 22.42 15.64
N ALA A 196 0.95 23.12 16.66
CA ALA A 196 0.18 23.57 17.82
C ALA A 196 0.89 24.68 18.63
N CYS A 197 0.13 25.54 19.32
CA CYS A 197 0.70 26.58 20.20
C CYS A 197 1.47 26.02 21.41
N ASN A 198 1.16 24.82 21.87
CA ASN A 198 1.87 24.18 22.98
C ASN A 198 3.10 23.40 22.49
N GLN A 199 3.56 23.61 21.26
CA GLN A 199 4.73 22.96 20.70
C GLN A 199 5.69 23.99 20.10
N PHE A 200 6.98 23.66 20.14
CA PHE A 200 8.04 24.40 19.49
C PHE A 200 9.00 23.45 18.80
N VAL A 201 9.72 23.97 17.81
CA VAL A 201 10.72 23.23 17.03
C VAL A 201 12.09 23.77 17.37
N THR A 202 13.01 22.89 17.74
CA THR A 202 14.44 23.21 17.82
C THR A 202 15.08 22.89 16.48
N CYS A 203 15.61 23.92 15.82
CA CYS A 203 16.44 23.82 14.62
C CYS A 203 17.90 23.61 15.04
N ALA A 204 18.52 22.54 14.57
CA ALA A 204 19.92 22.20 14.82
C ALA A 204 20.58 21.67 13.53
N PRO A 205 21.93 21.56 13.46
CA PRO A 205 22.62 21.07 12.26
C PRO A 205 22.22 19.65 11.83
N ASP A 206 21.81 18.82 12.80
CA ASP A 206 21.44 17.42 12.64
C ASP A 206 19.94 17.20 12.39
N GLY A 207 19.11 18.25 12.47
CA GLY A 207 17.70 18.17 12.12
C GLY A 207 16.80 19.17 12.83
N ILE A 208 15.50 18.88 12.78
CA ILE A 208 14.48 19.59 13.55
C ILE A 208 13.89 18.66 14.61
N PHE A 209 13.69 19.16 15.82
CA PHE A 209 13.15 18.40 16.94
C PHE A 209 11.90 19.07 17.48
N LEU A 210 10.76 18.38 17.41
CA LEU A 210 9.49 18.87 17.93
C LEU A 210 9.38 18.61 19.43
N THR A 211 9.19 19.66 20.21
CA THR A 211 9.08 19.60 21.67
C THR A 211 7.75 20.17 22.13
N THR A 212 7.11 19.50 23.09
CA THR A 212 5.84 19.95 23.69
C THR A 212 6.11 20.70 25.00
N CYS A 213 5.50 21.87 25.16
CA CYS A 213 5.54 22.66 26.39
C CYS A 213 4.86 21.94 27.56
N PRO A 214 5.36 22.09 28.81
CA PRO A 214 4.69 21.55 29.99
C PRO A 214 3.26 22.10 30.13
N PRO A 215 2.22 21.27 30.31
CA PRO A 215 0.88 21.78 30.54
C PRO A 215 0.82 22.67 31.80
N PRO A 216 0.11 23.81 31.79
CA PRO A 216 -0.81 24.31 30.76
C PRO A 216 -0.20 25.41 29.86
N THR A 217 1.12 25.38 29.62
CA THR A 217 1.84 26.47 28.93
C THR A 217 1.84 26.34 27.40
N VAL A 218 2.05 27.48 26.73
CA VAL A 218 2.15 27.64 25.27
C VAL A 218 3.46 28.34 24.89
N TRP A 219 4.01 28.03 23.72
CA TRP A 219 5.25 28.63 23.22
C TRP A 219 5.06 30.11 22.85
N ASP A 220 5.93 30.98 23.36
CA ASP A 220 6.02 32.39 22.99
C ASP A 220 7.34 32.65 22.28
N ASP A 221 7.28 32.85 20.96
CA ASP A 221 8.45 32.92 20.10
C ASP A 221 9.24 34.22 20.28
N ASN A 222 8.58 35.29 20.74
CA ASN A 222 9.26 36.54 21.08
C ASN A 222 10.08 36.40 22.38
N LYS A 223 9.64 35.51 23.29
CA LYS A 223 10.31 35.27 24.58
C LYS A 223 11.19 34.01 24.57
N LYS A 224 11.08 33.18 23.53
CA LYS A 224 11.77 31.89 23.39
C LYS A 224 11.57 30.97 24.60
N GLN A 225 10.33 30.88 25.08
CA GLN A 225 9.98 30.05 26.23
C GLN A 225 8.51 29.64 26.23
N CYS A 226 8.19 28.57 26.96
CA CYS A 226 6.82 28.19 27.28
C CYS A 226 6.26 29.08 28.40
N SER A 227 5.13 29.73 28.15
CA SER A 227 4.48 30.71 29.03
C SER A 227 2.98 30.42 29.13
N MET A 228 2.30 30.89 30.18
CA MET A 228 0.84 30.75 30.32
C MET A 228 0.06 31.48 29.20
N VAL A 229 0.67 32.51 28.61
CA VAL A 229 0.13 33.30 27.50
C VAL A 229 1.26 33.54 26.49
N SER A 230 0.95 33.39 25.20
CA SER A 230 1.88 33.64 24.10
C SER A 230 1.51 34.92 23.36
N SER A 231 2.52 35.75 23.09
CA SER A 231 2.39 36.92 22.19
C SER A 231 2.44 36.55 20.71
N THR A 232 2.80 35.31 20.39
CA THR A 232 3.04 34.86 19.01
C THR A 232 2.11 33.74 18.57
N CYS A 233 1.24 33.23 19.44
CA CYS A 233 0.34 32.13 19.14
C CYS A 233 -0.98 32.31 19.90
N SER A 234 -2.11 32.38 19.18
CA SER A 234 -3.45 32.59 19.75
C SER A 234 -4.52 31.72 19.11
#